data_AF-A0A3D2CNV1-F1
#
_entry.id   AF-A0A3D2CNV1-F1
#
_cell.length_a   1.000
_cell.length_b   1.000
_cell.length_c   1.000
_cell.angle_alpha   90.00
_cell.angle_beta   90.00
_cell.angle_gamma   90.00
#
_symmetry.space_group_name_H-M   'P 1'
#
loop_
_entity.id
_entity.type
_entity.pdbx_description
1 polymer ?
#
loop_
_entity_poly.entity_id
_entity_poly.type
_entity_poly.pdbx_seq_one_letter_code
_entity_poly.pdbx_strand_id
1 'polypeptide(L)'
;MQEIKKERESMIYPTLEELSKQGKYNRYAITMAAAKGARMVTEEYVMEREHAEQLIARKETDKPLAALIDEELRDEKAVRTSVHRLRNGEFLIEEESANAEEPQTAEESAEDGAEEEAREEAEVSDASKDADAGEESQN
;
A
#
# COMPACT_ATOMS: atom_id res chain seq x y z
N MET A 1 -9.95 -8.95 36.81
CA MET A 1 -9.19 -8.75 35.55
C MET A 1 -10.07 -8.60 34.30
N GLN A 2 -11.22 -9.26 34.21
CA GLN A 2 -12.12 -9.11 33.05
C GLN A 2 -12.76 -7.71 32.96
N GLU A 3 -13.06 -7.06 34.09
CA GLU A 3 -13.68 -5.71 34.10
C GLU A 3 -12.75 -4.61 33.58
N ILE A 4 -11.45 -4.67 33.88
CA ILE A 4 -10.45 -3.72 33.34
C ILE A 4 -10.32 -3.86 31.82
N LYS A 5 -10.47 -5.08 31.29
CA LYS A 5 -10.49 -5.33 29.84
C LYS A 5 -11.75 -4.72 29.18
N LYS A 6 -12.90 -4.84 29.85
CA LYS A 6 -14.20 -4.36 29.38
C LYS A 6 -14.33 -2.83 29.40
N GLU A 7 -13.72 -2.15 30.37
CA GLU A 7 -13.69 -0.68 30.37
C GLU A 7 -12.77 -0.12 29.27
N ARG A 8 -11.63 -0.78 28.99
CA ARG A 8 -10.75 -0.42 27.86
C ARG A 8 -11.37 -0.68 26.49
N GLU A 9 -12.35 -1.56 26.37
CA GLU A 9 -13.11 -1.75 25.13
C GLU A 9 -14.10 -0.60 24.86
N SER A 10 -14.47 0.21 25.87
CA SER A 10 -15.36 1.37 25.70
C SER A 10 -14.64 2.69 25.42
N MET A 11 -13.37 2.81 25.81
CA MET A 11 -12.55 4.01 25.54
C MET A 11 -11.61 3.77 24.37
N ILE A 12 -11.75 4.59 23.33
CA ILE A 12 -10.84 4.61 22.19
C ILE A 12 -9.45 5.01 22.70
N TYR A 13 -8.46 4.13 22.49
CA TYR A 13 -7.09 4.32 22.94
C TYR A 13 -6.10 4.08 21.79
N PRO A 14 -4.99 4.84 21.73
CA PRO A 14 -4.65 6.02 22.53
C PRO A 14 -5.63 7.18 22.35
N THR A 15 -5.69 8.04 23.37
CA THR A 15 -6.53 9.23 23.34
C THR A 15 -6.00 10.25 22.32
N LEU A 16 -6.87 11.16 21.87
CA LEU A 16 -6.46 12.22 20.95
C LEU A 16 -5.39 13.13 21.56
N GLU A 17 -5.45 13.37 22.87
CA GLU A 17 -4.47 14.20 23.57
C GLU A 17 -3.08 13.58 23.53
N GLU A 18 -2.98 12.26 23.76
CA GLU A 18 -1.73 11.50 23.65
C GLU A 18 -1.16 11.55 22.23
N LEU A 19 -2.01 11.43 21.20
CA LEU A 19 -1.58 11.49 19.80
C LEU A 19 -1.18 12.91 19.35
N SER A 20 -1.84 13.94 19.90
CA SER A 20 -1.58 15.33 19.55
C SER A 20 -0.24 15.86 20.06
N LYS A 21 0.45 15.11 20.95
CA LYS A 21 1.67 15.54 21.65
C LYS A 21 1.50 16.94 22.24
N GLN A 22 0.50 17.10 23.12
CA GLN A 22 0.15 18.38 23.76
C GLN A 22 -0.29 19.46 22.76
N GLY A 23 -1.10 19.07 21.76
CA GLY A 23 -1.64 20.00 20.76
C GLY A 23 -0.67 20.43 19.67
N LYS A 24 0.54 19.83 19.60
CA LYS A 24 1.49 20.05 18.50
C LYS A 24 0.87 19.74 17.15
N TYR A 25 0.15 18.63 17.05
CA TYR A 25 -0.46 18.18 15.79
C TYR A 25 -1.96 18.38 15.78
N ASN A 26 -2.48 18.88 14.66
CA ASN A 26 -3.92 18.97 14.43
C ASN A 26 -4.53 17.58 14.14
N ARG A 27 -5.85 17.45 14.31
CA ARG A 27 -6.57 16.16 14.18
C ARG A 27 -6.47 15.56 12.77
N TYR A 28 -6.43 16.40 11.74
CA TYR A 28 -6.33 15.98 10.35
C TYR A 28 -4.94 15.41 10.04
N ALA A 29 -3.89 16.05 10.55
CA ALA A 29 -2.51 15.60 10.42
C ALA A 29 -2.32 14.22 11.08
N ILE A 30 -2.87 14.03 12.29
CA ILE A 30 -2.84 12.73 12.98
C ILE A 30 -3.57 11.66 12.16
N THR A 31 -4.74 11.99 11.60
CA THR A 31 -5.52 11.05 10.80
C THR A 31 -4.79 10.66 9.51
N MET A 32 -4.21 11.63 8.80
CA MET A 32 -3.41 11.37 7.61
C MET A 32 -2.16 10.55 7.94
N ALA A 33 -1.47 10.89 9.03
CA ALA A 33 -0.30 10.15 9.48
C ALA A 33 -0.66 8.70 9.84
N ALA A 34 -1.77 8.48 10.54
CA ALA A 34 -2.23 7.14 10.88
C ALA A 34 -2.54 6.31 9.62
N ALA A 35 -3.20 6.91 8.63
CA ALA A 35 -3.51 6.26 7.35
C ALA A 35 -2.25 5.96 6.53
N LYS A 36 -1.30 6.90 6.43
CA LYS A 36 -0.01 6.68 5.75
C LYS A 36 0.84 5.64 6.46
N GLY A 37 0.94 5.72 7.78
CA GLY A 37 1.66 4.73 8.59
C GLY A 37 1.05 3.34 8.49
N ALA A 38 -0.28 3.22 8.31
CA ALA A 38 -0.91 1.93 8.07
C ALA A 38 -0.45 1.30 6.74
N ARG A 39 -0.24 2.11 5.70
CA ARG A 39 0.33 1.63 4.42
C ARG A 39 1.76 1.11 4.61
N MET A 40 2.58 1.86 5.35
CA MET A 40 3.95 1.44 5.69
C MET A 40 3.96 0.09 6.45
N VAL A 41 3.07 -0.08 7.43
CA VAL A 41 2.92 -1.34 8.17
C VAL A 41 2.51 -2.49 7.24
N THR A 42 1.61 -2.26 6.28
CA THR A 42 1.25 -3.30 5.30
C THR A 42 2.37 -3.62 4.33
N GLU A 43 3.16 -2.63 3.91
CA GLU A 43 4.33 -2.84 3.06
C GLU A 43 5.39 -3.67 3.79
N GLU A 44 5.64 -3.35 5.07
CA GLU A 44 6.55 -4.11 5.95
C GLU A 44 6.12 -5.58 6.06
N TYR A 45 4.84 -5.84 6.31
CA TYR A 45 4.29 -7.19 6.34
C TYR A 45 4.51 -7.95 5.01
N VAL A 46 4.28 -7.29 3.87
CA VAL A 46 4.48 -7.91 2.55
C VAL A 46 5.95 -8.25 2.33
N MET A 47 6.87 -7.33 2.65
CA MET A 47 8.31 -7.57 2.53
C MET A 47 8.78 -8.71 3.43
N GLU A 48 8.35 -8.75 4.70
CA GLU A 48 8.71 -9.84 5.61
C GLU A 48 8.16 -11.19 5.14
N ARG A 49 6.92 -11.19 4.66
CA ARG A 49 6.29 -12.41 4.14
C ARG A 49 7.04 -12.94 2.91
N GLU A 50 7.37 -12.09 1.95
CA GLU A 50 8.14 -12.47 0.76
C GLU A 50 9.52 -13.03 1.16
N HIS A 51 10.21 -12.36 2.08
CA HIS A 51 11.50 -12.83 2.58
C HIS A 51 11.38 -14.19 3.28
N ALA A 52 10.37 -14.38 4.13
CA ALA A 52 10.12 -15.64 4.81
C ALA A 52 9.76 -16.78 3.82
N GLU A 53 8.96 -16.49 2.79
CA GLU A 53 8.65 -17.43 1.71
C GLU A 53 9.92 -17.85 0.95
N GLN A 54 10.86 -16.93 0.70
CA GLN A 54 12.14 -17.24 0.07
C GLN A 54 13.03 -18.15 0.93
N LEU A 55 13.12 -17.87 2.24
CA LEU A 55 13.90 -18.70 3.18
C LEU A 55 13.38 -20.14 3.23
N ILE A 56 12.06 -20.31 3.24
CA ILE A 56 11.41 -21.63 3.22
C ILE A 56 11.68 -22.33 1.88
N ALA A 57 11.54 -21.61 0.76
CA ALA A 57 11.78 -22.17 -0.58
C ALA A 57 13.23 -22.66 -0.75
N ARG A 58 14.19 -21.94 -0.17
CA ARG A 58 15.63 -22.31 -0.15
C ARG A 58 15.98 -23.36 0.89
N LYS A 59 15.03 -23.77 1.75
CA LYS A 59 15.23 -24.70 2.86
C LYS A 59 16.29 -24.22 3.87
N GLU A 60 16.38 -22.90 4.06
CA GLU A 60 17.27 -22.29 5.04
C GLU A 60 16.66 -22.28 6.45
N THR A 61 15.36 -22.60 6.56
CA THR A 61 14.61 -22.65 7.83
C THR A 61 13.55 -23.73 7.79
N ASP A 62 13.32 -24.37 8.95
CA ASP A 62 12.24 -25.35 9.17
C ASP A 62 11.04 -24.75 9.92
N LYS A 63 11.11 -23.46 10.27
CA LYS A 63 10.02 -22.77 10.96
C LYS A 63 8.86 -22.50 9.99
N PRO A 64 7.60 -22.56 10.48
CA PRO A 64 6.45 -22.21 9.66
C PRO A 64 6.46 -20.71 9.32
N LEU A 65 5.86 -20.34 8.18
CA LEU A 65 5.80 -18.96 7.67
C LEU A 65 5.33 -17.96 8.74
N ALA A 66 4.27 -18.29 9.48
CA ALA A 66 3.72 -17.42 10.50
C ALA A 66 4.71 -17.12 11.65
N ALA A 67 5.65 -18.01 11.95
CA ALA A 67 6.65 -17.82 13.01
C ALA A 67 7.88 -17.00 12.56
N LEU A 68 7.96 -16.66 11.28
CA LEU A 68 9.04 -15.86 10.70
C LEU A 68 8.65 -14.39 10.49
N ILE A 69 7.36 -14.07 10.62
CA ILE A 69 6.80 -12.73 10.47
C ILE A 69 6.47 -12.19 11.86
N ASP A 70 6.70 -10.89 12.09
CA ASP A 70 6.35 -10.25 13.36
C ASP A 70 4.85 -10.41 13.68
N GLU A 71 4.54 -10.75 14.93
CA GLU A 71 3.17 -10.90 15.43
C GLU A 71 2.39 -9.58 15.32
N GLU A 72 3.04 -8.43 15.55
CA GLU A 72 2.42 -7.11 15.42
C GLU A 72 1.99 -6.81 13.98
N LEU A 73 2.74 -7.31 13.00
CA LEU A 73 2.42 -7.14 11.58
C LEU A 73 1.37 -8.15 11.09
N ARG A 74 1.40 -9.37 11.63
CA ARG A 74 0.53 -10.48 11.22
C ARG A 74 -0.87 -10.40 11.82
N ASP A 75 -0.97 -10.15 13.12
CA ASP A 75 -2.21 -10.36 13.88
C ASP A 75 -2.96 -9.06 14.19
N GLU A 76 -2.26 -7.92 14.26
CA GLU A 76 -2.87 -6.64 14.56
C GLU A 76 -3.29 -5.89 13.29
N LYS A 77 -4.32 -5.05 13.42
CA LYS A 77 -4.75 -4.20 12.29
C LYS A 77 -3.68 -3.15 12.03
N ALA A 78 -3.27 -2.99 10.77
CA ALA A 78 -2.26 -2.00 10.38
C ALA A 78 -2.54 -0.57 10.88
N VAL A 79 -3.81 -0.14 10.89
CA VAL A 79 -4.20 1.16 11.45
C VAL A 79 -3.97 1.24 12.96
N ARG A 80 -4.24 0.15 13.70
CA ARG A 80 -4.01 0.10 15.15
C ARG A 80 -2.52 0.15 15.46
N THR A 81 -1.72 -0.65 14.76
CA THR A 81 -0.25 -0.62 14.84
C THR A 81 0.27 0.78 14.55
N SER A 82 -0.13 1.38 13.43
CA SER A 82 0.26 2.74 13.04
C SER A 82 -0.07 3.80 14.11
N VAL A 83 -1.28 3.76 14.70
CA VAL A 83 -1.67 4.68 15.78
C VAL A 83 -0.82 4.47 17.03
N HIS A 84 -0.48 3.23 17.38
CA HIS A 84 0.43 2.94 18.49
C HIS A 84 1.86 3.41 18.21
N ARG A 85 2.39 3.16 17.01
CA ARG A 85 3.72 3.63 16.57
C ARG A 85 3.83 5.15 16.58
N LEU A 86 2.78 5.87 16.17
CA LEU A 86 2.70 7.34 16.29
C LEU A 86 2.76 7.82 17.74
N ARG A 87 2.03 7.16 18.64
CA ARG A 87 2.03 7.46 20.07
C ARG A 87 3.39 7.18 20.71
N ASN A 88 4.01 6.06 20.38
CA ASN A 88 5.31 5.64 20.90
C ASN A 88 6.47 6.49 20.35
N GLY A 89 6.24 7.23 19.26
CA GLY A 89 7.24 8.07 18.61
C GLY A 89 8.11 7.33 17.58
N GLU A 90 7.72 6.12 17.21
CA GLU A 90 8.33 5.35 16.12
C GLU A 90 7.98 5.96 14.76
N PHE A 91 6.76 6.50 14.63
CA PHE A 91 6.36 7.32 13.50
C PHE A 91 6.41 8.81 13.86
N LEU A 92 7.02 9.60 12.98
CA LEU A 92 7.16 11.04 13.12
C LEU A 92 6.36 11.74 12.02
N ILE A 93 5.59 12.74 12.42
CA ILE A 93 4.89 13.63 11.49
C ILE A 93 5.84 14.79 11.22
N GLU A 94 6.40 14.81 10.02
CA GLU A 94 7.17 15.91 9.50
C GLU A 94 6.23 17.02 9.04
N GLU A 95 6.55 18.26 9.41
CA GLU A 95 5.92 19.44 8.83
C GLU A 95 6.75 19.83 7.62
N GLU A 96 6.09 19.92 6.48
CA GLU A 96 6.73 20.40 5.26
C GLU A 96 7.22 21.81 5.52
N SER A 97 8.54 21.97 5.64
CA SER A 97 9.14 23.31 5.59
C SER A 97 8.73 23.90 4.24
N ALA A 98 8.38 25.19 4.20
CA ALA A 98 7.89 25.90 3.02
C ALA A 98 8.86 25.98 1.82
N ASN A 99 9.81 25.06 1.72
CA ASN A 99 10.83 24.92 0.71
C ASN A 99 10.88 23.51 0.09
N ALA A 100 9.90 22.64 0.39
CA ALA A 100 9.71 21.42 -0.38
C ALA A 100 9.06 21.81 -1.72
N GLU A 101 9.77 21.52 -2.80
CA GLU A 101 9.32 21.78 -4.16
C GLU A 101 7.93 21.20 -4.38
N GLU A 102 7.03 22.00 -4.96
CA GLU A 102 5.64 21.63 -5.19
C GLU A 102 5.55 20.25 -5.87
N PRO A 103 4.66 19.35 -5.41
CA PRO A 103 4.45 18.09 -6.12
C PRO A 103 3.91 18.42 -7.51
N GLN A 104 4.71 18.15 -8.53
CA GLN A 104 4.29 18.24 -9.93
C GLN A 104 2.99 17.45 -10.08
N THR A 105 1.93 18.17 -10.42
CA THR A 105 0.59 17.62 -10.63
C THR A 105 0.65 16.49 -11.64
N ALA A 106 0.09 15.34 -11.26
CA ALA A 106 -0.08 14.15 -12.08
C ALA A 106 -1.12 14.36 -13.22
N GLU A 107 -0.97 15.44 -13.99
CA GLU A 107 -1.79 15.71 -15.19
C GLU A 107 -1.04 15.39 -16.50
N GLU A 108 0.28 15.16 -16.48
CA GLU A 108 1.07 14.91 -17.71
C GLU A 108 1.08 13.43 -18.18
N SER A 109 0.52 12.50 -17.41
CA SER A 109 0.57 11.06 -17.76
C SER A 109 -0.67 10.54 -18.51
N ALA A 110 -1.66 11.40 -18.79
CA ALA A 110 -2.92 10.99 -19.41
C ALA A 110 -2.98 11.19 -20.93
N GLU A 111 -2.05 11.94 -21.53
CA GLU A 111 -2.10 12.23 -22.97
C GLU A 111 -1.26 11.26 -23.83
N ASP A 112 -0.24 10.60 -23.29
CA ASP A 112 0.66 9.74 -24.08
C ASP A 112 0.18 8.27 -24.17
N GLY A 113 -0.67 7.81 -23.24
CA GLY A 113 -1.17 6.43 -23.22
C GLY A 113 -2.36 6.15 -24.15
N ALA A 114 -3.05 7.19 -24.63
CA ALA A 114 -4.22 7.04 -25.48
C ALA A 114 -3.87 6.81 -26.97
N GLU A 115 -2.68 7.19 -27.40
CA GLU A 115 -2.25 7.01 -28.80
C GLU A 115 -1.57 5.67 -29.07
N GLU A 116 -1.05 4.98 -28.06
CA GLU A 116 -0.37 3.69 -28.21
C GLU A 116 -1.37 2.52 -28.24
N GLU A 117 -2.40 2.52 -27.38
CA GLU A 117 -3.46 1.48 -27.40
C GLU A 117 -4.30 1.53 -28.69
N ALA A 118 -4.46 2.69 -29.31
CA ALA A 118 -5.18 2.83 -30.58
C ALA A 118 -4.39 2.31 -31.81
N ARG A 119 -3.05 2.23 -31.72
CA ARG A 119 -2.20 1.68 -32.78
C ARG A 119 -2.10 0.16 -32.72
N GLU A 120 -2.09 -0.40 -31.52
CA GLU A 120 -2.00 -1.86 -31.34
C GLU A 120 -3.30 -2.56 -31.77
N GLU A 121 -4.47 -1.97 -31.52
CA GLU A 121 -5.78 -2.49 -32.00
C GLU A 121 -5.94 -2.39 -33.54
N ALA A 122 -5.25 -1.45 -34.21
CA ALA A 122 -5.32 -1.29 -35.65
C ALA A 122 -4.45 -2.33 -36.41
N GLU A 123 -3.25 -2.64 -35.93
CA GLU A 123 -2.35 -3.62 -36.56
C GLU A 123 -2.87 -5.06 -36.47
N VAL A 124 -3.63 -5.41 -35.43
CA VAL A 124 -4.20 -6.77 -35.30
C VAL A 124 -5.37 -7.00 -36.28
N SER A 125 -6.01 -5.94 -36.78
CA SER A 125 -7.15 -6.03 -37.71
C SER A 125 -6.78 -6.11 -39.19
N ASP A 126 -5.53 -5.79 -39.57
CA ASP A 126 -5.07 -5.79 -40.97
C ASP A 126 -4.36 -7.11 -41.37
N ALA A 127 -3.95 -7.93 -40.39
CA ALA A 127 -3.29 -9.22 -40.67
C ALA A 127 -4.25 -10.36 -41.07
N SER A 128 -5.56 -10.13 -41.15
CA SER A 128 -6.55 -11.18 -41.49
C SER A 128 -7.33 -10.95 -42.78
N LYS A 129 -6.86 -10.08 -43.70
CA LYS A 129 -7.55 -9.82 -44.99
C LYS A 129 -6.83 -10.24 -46.27
N ASP A 130 -5.61 -10.76 -46.20
CA ASP A 130 -4.85 -11.20 -47.39
C ASP A 130 -4.77 -12.73 -47.57
N ALA A 131 -5.92 -13.41 -47.47
CA ALA A 131 -6.00 -14.83 -47.84
C ALA A 131 -7.37 -15.24 -48.41
N ASP A 132 -8.01 -14.43 -49.26
CA ASP A 132 -9.03 -14.95 -50.19
C ASP A 132 -9.27 -13.99 -51.37
N ALA A 133 -8.35 -13.92 -52.33
CA ALA A 133 -8.60 -13.32 -53.64
C ALA A 133 -7.67 -13.89 -54.73
N GLY A 134 -8.22 -14.78 -55.55
CA GLY A 134 -7.62 -15.34 -56.77
C GLY A 134 -7.84 -16.86 -56.82
N GLU A 135 -8.62 -17.45 -57.71
CA GLU A 135 -8.78 -17.16 -59.14
C GLU A 135 -10.21 -17.43 -59.62
N GLU A 136 -10.69 -16.56 -60.51
CA GLU A 136 -11.82 -16.85 -61.39
C GLU A 136 -11.44 -17.87 -62.48
N SER A 137 -12.44 -18.69 -62.83
CA SER A 137 -12.79 -19.07 -64.22
C SER A 137 -12.24 -20.36 -64.85
N GLN A 138 -13.17 -21.01 -65.56
CA GLN A 138 -13.05 -22.05 -66.61
C GLN A 138 -12.77 -23.46 -66.07
N ASN A 139 -13.65 -24.47 -66.23
CA ASN A 139 -14.35 -24.91 -67.43
C ASN A 139 -15.50 -25.87 -67.06
#